data_AF-A0A6F8V3D5-F1
#
_entry.id   AF-A0A6F8V3D5-F1
#
_cell.length_a   1.000
_cell.length_b   1.000
_cell.length_c   1.000
_cell.angle_alpha   90.00
_cell.angle_beta   90.00
_cell.angle_gamma   90.00
#
_symmetry.space_group_name_H-M   'P 1'
#
loop_
_entity.id
_entity.type
_entity.pdbx_description
1 polymer ?
#
loop_
_entity_poly.entity_id
_entity_poly.type
_entity_poly.pdbx_seq_one_letter_code
_entity_poly.pdbx_strand_id
1 'polypeptide(L)'
;MTTVTFPVKPGDWVSNSNGRPAKVKAVYDCSGEALADLVLYDRKGKRVGRESPACGGPRTFEPACSLDGWHRIAEPSFPIELKWIPNGEGSVVGGYYAGAPLPARQYVPNPRRLRGSGTIDQKISRLAYREANVFRDALQLIADGHNDPRTLAAFVLGNLKLPS
;
A
#
# COMPACT_ATOMS: atom_id res chain seq x y z
N MET A 1 32.73 2.61 28.66
CA MET A 1 31.97 3.12 27.50
C MET A 1 31.04 2.00 27.05
N THR A 2 29.76 2.09 27.36
CA THR A 2 28.74 1.12 26.92
C THR A 2 28.48 1.38 25.44
N THR A 3 28.91 0.48 24.57
CA THR A 3 28.64 0.59 23.13
C THR A 3 27.16 0.37 22.91
N VAL A 4 26.42 1.45 22.63
CA VAL A 4 25.01 1.38 22.22
C VAL A 4 24.97 0.76 20.83
N THR A 5 24.51 -0.49 20.73
CA THR A 5 24.35 -1.19 19.45
C THR A 5 23.03 -0.78 18.83
N PHE A 6 23.08 0.04 17.79
CA PHE A 6 21.89 0.42 17.02
C PHE A 6 21.49 -0.69 16.04
N PRO A 7 20.18 -0.91 15.82
CA PRO A 7 19.71 -1.94 14.88
C PRO A 7 20.07 -1.62 13.43
N VAL A 8 20.38 -0.35 13.13
CA VAL A 8 20.80 0.16 11.81
C VAL A 8 22.01 1.08 11.94
N LYS A 9 22.75 1.28 10.85
CA LYS A 9 23.87 2.23 10.77
C LYS A 9 23.76 3.13 9.54
N PRO A 10 24.43 4.30 9.52
CA PRO A 10 24.50 5.14 8.32
C PRO A 10 24.93 4.34 7.09
N GLY A 11 24.23 4.55 5.98
CA GLY A 11 24.42 3.83 4.72
C GLY A 11 23.50 2.62 4.53
N ASP A 12 22.92 2.07 5.61
CA ASP A 12 21.97 0.96 5.51
C ASP A 12 20.70 1.36 4.75
N TRP A 13 20.11 0.37 4.09
CA TRP A 13 18.78 0.50 3.50
C TRP A 13 17.73 -0.08 4.43
N VAL A 14 16.60 0.62 4.54
CA VAL A 14 15.45 0.21 5.31
C VAL A 14 14.19 0.33 4.46
N SER A 15 13.17 -0.45 4.78
CA SER A 15 11.83 -0.31 4.22
C SER A 15 10.82 -0.25 5.34
N ASN A 16 9.75 0.50 5.16
CA ASN A 16 8.59 0.40 6.04
C ASN A 16 7.62 -0.69 5.57
N SER A 17 6.59 -0.93 6.38
CA SER A 17 5.50 -1.87 6.07
C SER A 17 4.80 -1.59 4.73
N ASN A 18 4.77 -0.33 4.25
CA ASN A 18 4.17 0.02 2.96
C ASN A 18 5.10 -0.23 1.76
N GLY A 19 6.29 -0.82 1.98
CA GLY A 19 7.27 -1.09 0.94
C GLY A 19 8.06 0.14 0.49
N ARG A 20 8.00 1.25 1.24
CA ARG A 20 8.71 2.48 0.89
C ARG A 20 10.19 2.35 1.29
N PRO A 21 11.14 2.44 0.34
CA PRO A 21 12.56 2.39 0.65
C PRO A 21 13.07 3.71 1.25
N ALA A 22 14.01 3.61 2.17
CA ALA A 22 14.80 4.72 2.66
C ALA A 22 16.25 4.32 2.92
N LYS A 23 17.16 5.28 2.84
CA LYS A 23 18.56 5.10 3.22
C LYS A 23 18.84 5.83 4.53
N VAL A 24 19.48 5.15 5.48
CA VAL A 24 19.86 5.72 6.77
C VAL A 24 21.01 6.69 6.53
N LYS A 25 20.79 7.97 6.87
CA LYS A 25 21.83 9.00 6.79
C LYS A 25 22.57 9.18 8.11
N ALA A 26 21.85 9.17 9.22
CA ALA A 26 22.40 9.27 10.57
C ALA A 26 21.52 8.53 11.58
N VAL A 27 22.09 8.17 12.72
CA VAL A 27 21.41 7.52 13.84
C VAL A 27 21.75 8.29 15.11
N TYR A 28 20.78 8.44 15.99
CA TYR A 28 20.86 9.21 17.23
C TYR A 28 20.28 8.39 18.38
N ASP A 29 20.82 8.60 19.58
CA ASP A 29 20.19 8.17 20.83
C ASP A 29 19.59 9.40 21.51
N CYS A 30 18.30 9.33 21.82
CA CYS A 30 17.58 10.39 22.51
C CYS A 30 16.82 9.77 23.68
N SER A 31 17.33 9.97 24.90
CA SER A 31 16.69 9.47 26.14
C SER A 31 16.42 7.95 26.15
N GLY A 32 17.28 7.16 25.48
CA GLY A 32 17.12 5.71 25.39
C GLY A 32 16.30 5.23 24.19
N GLU A 33 15.82 6.14 23.34
CA GLU A 33 15.18 5.81 22.06
C GLU A 33 16.17 5.98 20.90
N ALA A 34 16.23 4.97 20.02
CA ALA A 34 17.01 5.03 18.79
C ALA A 34 16.22 5.76 17.68
N LEU A 35 16.71 6.94 17.30
CA LEU A 35 16.17 7.73 16.20
C LEU A 35 17.06 7.62 14.97
N ALA A 36 16.48 7.70 13.77
CA ALA A 36 17.22 7.70 12.51
C ALA A 36 16.77 8.81 11.57
N ASP A 37 17.74 9.43 10.91
CA ASP A 37 17.52 10.32 9.79
C ASP A 37 17.45 9.50 8.50
N LEU A 38 16.26 9.41 7.92
CA LEU A 38 15.97 8.55 6.77
C LEU A 38 15.79 9.39 5.49
N VAL A 39 16.58 9.09 4.46
CA VAL A 39 16.41 9.68 3.13
C VAL A 39 15.47 8.81 2.31
N LEU A 40 14.34 9.37 1.88
CA LEU A 40 13.28 8.65 1.19
C LEU A 40 13.52 8.64 -0.33
N TYR A 41 13.28 7.49 -0.94
CA TYR A 41 13.37 7.31 -2.39
C TYR A 41 12.01 6.89 -2.97
N ASP A 42 11.72 7.31 -4.20
CA ASP A 42 10.55 6.84 -4.94
C ASP A 42 10.83 5.47 -5.60
N ARG A 43 9.81 4.94 -6.28
CA ARG A 43 9.88 3.64 -6.96
C ARG A 43 10.90 3.61 -8.09
N LYS A 44 11.32 4.76 -8.63
CA LYS A 44 12.30 4.86 -9.71
C LYS A 44 13.72 5.11 -9.17
N GLY A 45 13.89 5.21 -7.85
CA GLY A 45 15.18 5.51 -7.23
C GLY A 45 15.48 7.01 -7.15
N LYS A 46 14.51 7.88 -7.42
CA LYS A 46 14.69 9.33 -7.23
C LYS A 46 14.49 9.67 -5.75
N ARG A 47 15.41 10.46 -5.19
CA ARG A 47 15.26 11.02 -3.85
C ARG A 47 14.01 11.93 -3.78
N VAL A 48 13.13 11.66 -2.81
CA VAL A 48 11.87 12.38 -2.61
C VAL A 48 11.96 13.36 -1.45
N GLY A 49 12.76 13.05 -0.44
CA GLY A 49 12.86 13.89 0.76
C GLY A 49 13.54 13.17 1.91
N ARG A 50 13.24 13.62 3.13
CA ARG A 50 13.63 12.96 4.38
C ARG A 50 12.36 12.63 5.16
N GLU A 51 12.38 11.53 5.91
CA GLU A 51 11.26 11.18 6.80
C GLU A 51 11.26 12.12 8.00
N SER A 52 10.08 12.58 8.42
CA SER A 52 9.94 13.44 9.60
C SER A 52 8.75 12.96 10.41
N PRO A 53 8.81 12.99 11.76
CA PRO A 53 7.67 12.67 12.60
C PRO A 53 6.46 13.58 12.30
N ALA A 54 5.25 13.02 12.42
CA ALA A 54 4.01 13.73 12.13
C ALA A 54 3.76 14.96 13.03
N CYS A 55 4.31 14.95 14.25
CA CYS A 55 4.15 16.03 15.24
C CYS A 55 5.37 16.96 15.32
N GLY A 56 6.34 16.83 14.42
CA GLY A 56 7.67 17.40 14.60
C GLY A 56 8.47 16.63 15.65
N GLY A 57 9.79 16.57 15.46
CA GLY A 57 10.72 16.04 16.44
C GLY A 57 11.21 17.15 17.37
N PRO A 58 12.03 16.83 18.39
CA PRO A 58 12.80 17.86 19.08
C PRO A 58 13.60 18.68 18.04
N ARG A 59 13.50 20.01 18.07
CA ARG A 59 14.09 20.94 17.06
C ARG A 59 15.56 20.68 16.72
N THR A 60 16.32 20.09 17.64
CA THR A 60 17.74 19.76 17.48
C THR A 60 18.01 18.49 16.68
N PHE A 61 17.01 17.63 16.49
CA PHE A 61 17.17 16.31 15.85
C PHE A 61 16.34 16.16 14.58
N GLU A 62 15.55 17.16 14.17
CA GLU A 62 14.79 17.07 12.92
C GLU A 62 15.73 16.99 11.70
N PRO A 63 15.44 16.11 10.74
CA PRO A 63 14.28 15.23 10.57
C PRO A 63 14.62 13.78 10.94
N ALA A 64 15.02 13.51 12.18
CA ALA A 64 15.13 12.16 12.69
C ALA A 64 13.76 11.65 13.12
N CYS A 65 13.46 10.38 12.85
CA CYS A 65 12.24 9.70 13.26
C CYS A 65 12.56 8.42 14.03
N SER A 66 11.56 7.88 14.74
CA SER A 66 11.65 6.55 15.32
C SER A 66 11.84 5.51 14.21
N LEU A 67 12.54 4.42 14.55
CA LEU A 67 12.73 3.26 13.68
C LEU A 67 11.55 2.28 13.73
N ASP A 68 10.53 2.55 14.54
CA ASP A 68 9.33 1.72 14.62
C ASP A 68 8.66 1.52 13.26
N GLY A 69 8.43 0.26 12.90
CA GLY A 69 7.83 -0.12 11.62
C GLY A 69 8.77 -0.04 10.41
N TRP A 70 10.06 0.28 10.62
CA TRP A 70 11.13 0.14 9.65
C TRP A 70 11.91 -1.14 9.90
N HIS A 71 12.26 -1.84 8.82
CA HIS A 71 13.13 -3.01 8.88
C HIS A 71 14.27 -2.87 7.88
N ARG A 72 15.45 -3.39 8.24
CA ARG A 72 16.62 -3.40 7.35
C ARG A 72 16.34 -4.26 6.13
N ILE A 73 16.77 -3.78 4.96
CA ILE A 73 16.73 -4.50 3.69
C ILE A 73 18.12 -4.43 3.03
N ALA A 74 18.36 -5.33 2.06
CA ALA A 74 19.45 -5.15 1.12
C ALA A 74 19.23 -3.88 0.28
N GLU A 75 20.30 -3.38 -0.34
CA GLU A 75 20.18 -2.27 -1.29
C GLU A 75 19.19 -2.62 -2.40
N PRO A 76 18.13 -1.81 -2.59
CA PRO A 76 17.12 -2.10 -3.59
C PRO A 76 17.64 -1.85 -5.00
N SER A 77 17.28 -2.73 -5.93
CA SER A 77 17.40 -2.45 -7.36
C SER A 77 16.23 -1.57 -7.79
N PHE A 78 16.52 -0.48 -8.50
CA PHE A 78 15.52 0.41 -9.07
C PHE A 78 15.40 0.20 -10.59
N PRO A 79 14.20 0.32 -11.18
CA PRO A 79 12.92 0.62 -10.52
C PRO A 79 12.40 -0.56 -9.68
N ILE A 80 11.71 -0.25 -8.58
CA ILE A 80 11.07 -1.29 -7.74
C ILE A 80 9.92 -1.89 -8.52
N GLU A 81 10.06 -3.17 -8.83
CA GLU A 81 9.06 -3.96 -9.54
C GLU A 81 7.89 -4.39 -8.64
N LEU A 82 6.75 -4.65 -9.27
CA LEU A 82 5.60 -5.25 -8.61
C LEU A 82 5.93 -6.71 -8.27
N LYS A 83 5.83 -7.06 -6.99
CA LYS A 83 6.04 -8.44 -6.50
C LYS A 83 4.73 -8.99 -5.93
N TRP A 84 4.50 -10.29 -6.12
CA TRP A 84 3.42 -11.01 -5.47
C TRP A 84 3.89 -11.48 -4.10
N ILE A 85 3.36 -10.86 -3.04
CA ILE A 85 3.76 -11.11 -1.65
C ILE A 85 2.77 -12.12 -1.04
N PRO A 86 3.24 -13.29 -0.58
CA PRO A 86 2.37 -14.28 0.05
C PRO A 86 1.85 -13.76 1.40
N ASN A 87 0.55 -13.82 1.58
CA ASN A 87 -0.11 -13.64 2.86
C ASN A 87 -0.20 -15.00 3.57
N GLY A 88 -0.20 -15.01 4.91
CA GLY A 88 -0.14 -16.23 5.73
C GLY A 88 -1.26 -17.26 5.51
N GLU A 89 -2.30 -16.89 4.77
CA GLU A 89 -3.51 -17.68 4.48
C GLU A 89 -3.50 -18.34 3.08
N GLY A 90 -2.36 -18.31 2.36
CA GLY A 90 -2.25 -18.88 1.01
C GLY A 90 -2.74 -17.95 -0.12
N SER A 91 -3.18 -16.74 0.20
CA SER A 91 -3.44 -15.66 -0.76
C SER A 91 -2.16 -14.88 -1.08
N VAL A 92 -2.11 -14.20 -2.24
CA VAL A 92 -1.02 -13.30 -2.63
C VAL A 92 -1.53 -11.88 -2.81
N VAL A 93 -0.74 -10.89 -2.40
CA VAL A 93 -1.04 -9.46 -2.61
C VAL A 93 0.04 -8.85 -3.49
N GLY A 94 -0.37 -8.20 -4.58
CA GLY A 94 0.54 -7.40 -5.40
C GLY A 94 1.02 -6.18 -4.64
N GLY A 95 2.33 -6.06 -4.44
CA GLY A 95 2.95 -4.95 -3.71
C GLY A 95 4.29 -4.54 -4.31
N TYR A 96 4.60 -3.24 -4.24
CA TYR A 96 5.94 -2.74 -4.56
C TYR A 96 6.80 -2.89 -3.32
N TYR A 97 7.69 -3.88 -3.30
CA TYR A 97 8.53 -4.18 -2.15
C TYR A 97 10.01 -4.14 -2.52
N ALA A 98 10.70 -3.18 -1.90
CA ALA A 98 12.11 -2.90 -2.13
C ALA A 98 13.06 -3.96 -1.55
N GLY A 99 12.63 -4.70 -0.53
CA GLY A 99 13.49 -5.69 0.14
C GLY A 99 13.68 -7.00 -0.62
N ALA A 100 14.78 -7.66 -0.29
CA ALA A 100 15.08 -9.04 -0.64
C ALA A 100 15.72 -9.72 0.59
N PRO A 101 15.17 -10.83 1.11
CA PRO A 101 13.96 -11.53 0.64
C PRO A 101 12.64 -10.76 0.92
N LEU A 102 11.54 -11.24 0.33
CA LEU A 102 10.18 -10.78 0.65
C LEU A 102 9.91 -10.89 2.17
N PRO A 103 9.08 -10.02 2.75
CA PRO A 103 8.82 -10.07 4.19
C PRO A 103 8.13 -11.40 4.53
N ALA A 104 8.55 -12.04 5.62
CA ALA A 104 8.01 -13.33 6.02
C ALA A 104 6.52 -13.21 6.39
N ARG A 105 5.66 -14.01 5.73
CA ARG A 105 4.28 -14.51 6.04
C ARG A 105 3.25 -13.66 6.83
N GLN A 106 3.58 -12.46 7.31
CA GLN A 106 2.76 -11.61 8.18
C GLN A 106 2.62 -10.20 7.58
N TYR A 107 2.66 -10.07 6.26
CA TYR A 107 2.26 -8.83 5.62
C TYR A 107 0.73 -8.70 5.71
N VAL A 108 0.26 -8.04 6.77
CA VAL A 108 -1.12 -7.56 6.86
C VAL A 108 -1.17 -6.22 6.14
N PRO A 109 -1.72 -6.12 4.92
CA PRO A 109 -1.82 -4.85 4.22
C PRO A 109 -2.58 -3.83 5.07
N ASN A 110 -2.02 -2.62 5.20
CA ASN A 110 -2.67 -1.55 5.96
C ASN A 110 -4.04 -1.22 5.34
N PRO A 111 -5.16 -1.45 6.04
CA PRO A 111 -6.51 -1.32 5.48
C PRO A 111 -6.84 0.12 5.04
N ARG A 112 -6.03 1.12 5.44
CA ARG A 112 -6.19 2.51 4.99
C ARG A 112 -6.05 2.71 3.48
N ARG A 113 -5.40 1.80 2.75
CA ARG A 113 -5.33 1.88 1.27
C ARG A 113 -6.61 1.46 0.56
N LEU A 114 -7.62 0.98 1.28
CA LEU A 114 -8.95 0.65 0.73
C LEU A 114 -9.99 1.75 0.95
N ARG A 115 -9.59 2.99 1.27
CA ARG A 115 -10.47 4.18 1.25
C ARG A 115 -10.88 4.59 -0.17
N GLY A 116 -11.44 3.65 -0.93
CA GLY A 116 -12.51 3.95 -1.88
C GLY A 116 -13.81 3.60 -1.16
N SER A 117 -14.70 4.58 -1.01
CA SER A 117 -15.94 4.51 -0.23
C SER A 117 -16.67 3.16 -0.39
N GLY A 118 -16.60 2.33 0.64
CA GLY A 118 -17.33 1.07 0.74
C GLY A 118 -16.49 -0.04 1.37
N THR A 119 -17.10 -0.84 2.25
CA THR A 119 -16.46 -2.02 2.84
C THR A 119 -16.13 -3.05 1.73
N ILE A 120 -15.15 -3.93 1.98
CA ILE A 120 -14.81 -5.02 1.05
C ILE A 120 -16.06 -5.85 0.75
N ASP A 121 -16.85 -6.14 1.79
CA ASP A 121 -18.11 -6.87 1.66
C ASP A 121 -19.10 -6.15 0.75
N GLN A 122 -19.23 -4.83 0.85
CA GLN A 122 -20.10 -4.05 -0.06
C GLN A 122 -19.63 -4.12 -1.52
N LYS A 123 -18.31 -4.18 -1.77
CA LYS A 123 -17.77 -4.30 -3.13
C LYS A 123 -17.95 -5.71 -3.68
N ILE A 124 -17.71 -6.74 -2.87
CA ILE A 124 -17.96 -8.14 -3.21
C ILE A 124 -19.45 -8.37 -3.47
N SER A 125 -20.34 -7.86 -2.60
CA SER A 125 -21.79 -7.94 -2.80
C SER A 125 -22.23 -7.18 -4.05
N ARG A 126 -21.64 -6.03 -4.39
CA ARG A 126 -21.95 -5.32 -5.65
C ARG A 126 -21.47 -6.07 -6.89
N LEU A 127 -20.29 -6.70 -6.83
CA LEU A 127 -19.77 -7.53 -7.92
C LEU A 127 -20.63 -8.79 -8.10
N ALA A 128 -20.91 -9.50 -7.02
CA ALA A 128 -21.78 -10.67 -7.01
C ALA A 128 -23.21 -10.33 -7.47
N TYR A 129 -23.75 -9.17 -7.06
CA TYR A 129 -25.04 -8.68 -7.53
C TYR A 129 -25.01 -8.34 -9.03
N ARG A 130 -23.94 -7.69 -9.52
CA ARG A 130 -23.74 -7.42 -10.96
C ARG A 130 -23.65 -8.70 -11.78
N GLU A 131 -22.91 -9.70 -11.32
CA GLU A 131 -22.74 -10.96 -12.06
C GLU A 131 -24.03 -11.80 -12.06
N ALA A 132 -24.80 -11.78 -10.97
CA ALA A 132 -25.98 -12.64 -10.84
C ALA A 132 -27.28 -12.05 -11.39
N ASN A 133 -27.45 -10.72 -11.39
CA ASN A 133 -28.78 -10.11 -11.57
C ASN A 133 -28.91 -9.14 -12.75
N VAL A 134 -27.83 -8.73 -13.41
CA VAL A 134 -27.88 -7.77 -14.53
C VAL A 134 -28.79 -8.23 -15.67
N PHE A 135 -28.80 -9.54 -15.97
CA PHE A 135 -29.71 -10.09 -16.98
C PHE A 135 -31.18 -10.06 -16.53
N ARG A 136 -31.45 -10.32 -15.24
CA ARG A 136 -32.81 -10.24 -14.68
C ARG A 136 -33.34 -8.82 -14.70
N ASP A 137 -32.51 -7.85 -14.34
CA ASP A 137 -32.88 -6.43 -14.34
C ASP A 137 -33.15 -5.92 -15.77
N ALA A 138 -32.37 -6.38 -16.76
CA ALA A 138 -32.63 -6.07 -18.16
C ALA A 138 -33.96 -6.66 -18.66
N LEU A 139 -34.32 -7.87 -18.24
CA LEU A 139 -35.63 -8.46 -18.54
C LEU A 139 -36.78 -7.68 -17.88
N GLN A 140 -36.58 -7.18 -16.66
CA GLN A 140 -37.58 -6.35 -15.98
C GLN A 140 -37.78 -5.01 -16.70
N LEU A 141 -36.69 -4.38 -17.18
CA LEU A 141 -36.79 -3.15 -17.98
C LEU A 141 -37.58 -3.34 -19.28
N ILE A 142 -37.45 -4.50 -19.94
CA ILE A 142 -38.27 -4.87 -21.10
C ILE A 142 -39.74 -4.99 -20.68
N ALA A 143 -40.01 -5.64 -19.55
CA ALA A 143 -41.37 -5.77 -19.00
C ALA A 143 -41.99 -4.40 -18.64
N ASP A 144 -41.17 -3.46 -18.18
CA ASP A 144 -41.56 -2.09 -17.85
C ASP A 144 -41.68 -1.16 -19.09
N GLY A 145 -41.46 -1.71 -20.30
CA GLY A 145 -41.68 -1.01 -21.57
C GLY A 145 -40.45 -0.32 -22.16
N HIS A 146 -39.27 -0.47 -21.55
CA HIS A 146 -38.02 0.02 -22.12
C HIS A 146 -37.53 -0.92 -23.22
N ASN A 147 -37.99 -0.70 -24.46
CA ASN A 147 -37.75 -1.59 -25.59
C ASN A 147 -36.61 -1.12 -26.54
N ASP A 148 -35.57 -0.47 -26.02
CA ASP A 148 -34.36 -0.20 -26.83
C ASP A 148 -33.35 -1.35 -26.69
N PRO A 149 -33.28 -2.28 -27.67
CA PRO A 149 -32.43 -3.45 -27.58
C PRO A 149 -30.93 -3.10 -27.55
N ARG A 150 -30.51 -1.97 -28.13
CA ARG A 150 -29.08 -1.58 -28.15
C ARG A 150 -28.63 -1.10 -26.78
N THR A 151 -29.45 -0.28 -26.13
CA THR A 151 -29.16 0.23 -24.78
C THR A 151 -29.18 -0.90 -23.74
N LEU A 152 -30.15 -1.82 -23.85
CA LEU A 152 -30.23 -2.98 -22.96
C LEU A 152 -29.06 -3.95 -23.16
N ALA A 153 -28.69 -4.25 -24.42
CA ALA A 153 -27.53 -5.10 -24.69
C ALA A 153 -26.23 -4.47 -24.17
N ALA A 154 -26.05 -3.16 -24.34
CA ALA A 154 -24.90 -2.45 -23.80
C ALA A 154 -24.87 -2.45 -22.26
N PHE A 155 -26.03 -2.38 -21.60
CA PHE A 155 -26.15 -2.51 -20.15
C PHE A 155 -25.78 -3.92 -19.66
N VAL A 156 -26.31 -4.97 -20.31
CA VAL A 156 -26.03 -6.37 -19.96
C VAL A 156 -24.54 -6.70 -20.13
N LEU A 157 -23.92 -6.18 -21.18
CA LEU A 157 -22.50 -6.38 -21.46
C LEU A 157 -21.58 -5.49 -20.61
N GLY A 158 -22.13 -4.70 -19.68
CA GLY A 158 -21.37 -3.87 -18.74
C GLY A 158 -20.79 -2.57 -19.33
N ASN A 159 -21.22 -2.18 -20.53
CA ASN A 159 -20.67 -1.06 -21.30
C ASN A 159 -21.37 0.28 -21.05
N LEU A 160 -22.51 0.30 -20.35
CA LEU A 160 -23.23 1.53 -19.97
C LEU A 160 -23.80 1.46 -18.55
N LYS A 161 -23.90 2.63 -17.90
CA LYS A 161 -24.76 2.83 -16.73
C LYS A 161 -26.13 3.28 -17.22
N LEU A 162 -27.19 2.80 -16.56
CA LEU A 162 -28.55 3.23 -16.87
C LEU A 162 -28.70 4.75 -16.66
N PRO A 163 -29.44 5.46 -17.54
CA PRO A 163 -29.89 6.80 -17.23
C PRO A 163 -30.82 6.75 -16.01
N SER A 164 -30.63 7.71 -15.11
CA SER A 164 -31.48 7.93 -13.93
C SER A 164 -32.88 8.37 -14.31
#